data_AF-A0A0M8N307-F1
#
_entry.id   AF-A0A0M8N307-F1
#
_cell.length_a   1.000
_cell.length_b   1.000
_cell.length_c   1.000
_cell.angle_alpha   90.00
_cell.angle_beta   90.00
_cell.angle_gamma   90.00
#
_symmetry.space_group_name_H-M   'P 1'
#
loop_
_entity.id
_entity.type
_entity.pdbx_description
1 polymer ?
#
loop_
_entity_poly.entity_id
_entity_poly.type
_entity_poly.pdbx_seq_one_letter_code
_entity_poly.pdbx_strand_id
1 'polypeptide(L)'
;MASSHQDAGAGNAPEDEEDDYMNMSFAEPTPAKESSIQRAQRLKKESRARGVIKSNTQLAEEEAANRERALATSMLDDPRSRKSKGLAMMAKMGFKGGALGKKTEDGGDGGGGGRTEPIQISMKEDRGGIGMDNEKKRRLREAFEEREAKAVKVDPGEYRDRVRKEREEARLEKQLHAAQRTAERMDEGADLDSPKKEFEAALNAEATSTRPLKSIPVLYRGLIRHREEQERDRRMRHDLEQSLSRLPAYDDSNEDEDDKRALGKDRTVYATADDLDEEDEELDAFNALDVGARLTQLLAYLRKQHKYCFWCKMAYPDDEMDGCPGLAEEDHD
;
A
#
# COMPACT_ATOMS: atom_id res chain seq x y z
N MET A 1 34.99 -45.83 -42.58
CA MET A 1 34.01 -46.86 -42.18
C MET A 1 32.67 -46.14 -42.04
N ALA A 2 31.95 -45.83 -43.12
CA ALA A 2 31.17 -46.75 -43.98
C ALA A 2 30.17 -47.59 -43.17
N SER A 3 28.91 -47.16 -43.15
CA SER A 3 27.73 -48.03 -43.24
C SER A 3 26.48 -47.19 -43.54
N SER A 4 26.14 -47.18 -44.82
CA SER A 4 24.81 -46.93 -45.38
C SER A 4 23.87 -48.09 -45.07
N HIS A 5 22.58 -47.86 -44.82
CA HIS A 5 21.49 -48.75 -45.23
C HIS A 5 20.22 -47.92 -45.52
N GLN A 6 19.83 -47.93 -46.80
CA GLN A 6 18.48 -47.65 -47.27
C GLN A 6 17.68 -48.94 -47.15
N ASP A 7 16.41 -48.88 -46.77
CA ASP A 7 15.43 -49.78 -47.37
C ASP A 7 14.06 -49.12 -47.47
N ALA A 8 13.39 -49.45 -48.56
CA ALA A 8 12.16 -48.89 -49.09
C ALA A 8 10.93 -49.54 -48.43
N GLY A 9 9.87 -48.74 -48.21
CA GLY A 9 8.54 -49.23 -47.87
C GLY A 9 7.57 -48.87 -48.99
N ALA A 10 7.23 -49.85 -49.81
CA ALA A 10 6.25 -49.78 -50.88
C ALA A 10 4.81 -49.59 -50.34
N GLY A 11 3.97 -48.99 -51.17
CA GLY A 11 2.55 -48.75 -50.86
C GLY A 11 1.71 -50.02 -50.80
N ASN A 12 0.65 -49.93 -49.99
CA ASN A 12 -0.53 -50.76 -50.11
C ASN A 12 -1.76 -49.88 -49.87
N ALA A 13 -2.76 -50.02 -50.73
CA ALA A 13 -4.12 -49.51 -50.59
C ALA A 13 -5.04 -50.56 -51.24
N PRO A 14 -6.35 -50.61 -50.96
CA PRO A 14 -7.11 -50.23 -49.77
C PRO A 14 -7.86 -51.45 -49.17
N GLU A 15 -8.13 -51.50 -47.87
CA GLU A 15 -9.15 -52.40 -47.31
C GLU A 15 -10.09 -51.58 -46.41
N ASP A 16 -11.34 -51.52 -46.86
CA ASP A 16 -12.50 -50.98 -46.17
C ASP A 16 -12.83 -51.89 -44.96
N GLU A 17 -12.51 -51.43 -43.75
CA GLU A 17 -13.11 -51.92 -42.51
C GLU A 17 -13.88 -50.77 -41.86
N GLU A 18 -15.16 -50.67 -42.25
CA GLU A 18 -16.29 -50.23 -41.44
C GLU A 18 -15.97 -49.21 -40.32
N ASP A 19 -15.75 -47.95 -40.73
CA ASP A 19 -15.69 -46.81 -39.83
C ASP A 19 -16.98 -46.72 -38.98
N ASP A 20 -16.75 -46.76 -37.66
CA ASP A 20 -17.65 -46.65 -36.51
C ASP A 20 -18.69 -45.50 -36.65
N TYR A 21 -19.73 -45.74 -37.46
CA TYR A 21 -20.74 -44.78 -37.96
C TYR A 21 -21.67 -44.18 -36.88
N MET A 22 -21.44 -44.43 -35.60
CA MET A 22 -22.26 -43.88 -34.50
C MET A 22 -21.45 -43.36 -33.31
N ASN A 23 -20.12 -43.32 -33.38
CA ASN A 23 -19.31 -42.68 -32.34
C ASN A 23 -18.70 -41.36 -32.84
N MET A 24 -19.57 -40.39 -33.17
CA MET A 24 -19.17 -38.98 -33.23
C MET A 24 -18.98 -38.48 -31.80
N SER A 25 -17.90 -38.89 -31.14
CA SER A 25 -17.43 -38.18 -29.96
C SER A 25 -17.08 -36.77 -30.41
N PHE A 26 -17.95 -35.79 -30.13
CA PHE A 26 -17.62 -34.39 -30.29
C PHE A 26 -16.34 -34.16 -29.50
N ALA A 27 -15.22 -33.96 -30.19
CA ALA A 27 -14.02 -33.49 -29.54
C ALA A 27 -14.41 -32.17 -28.87
N GLU A 28 -14.48 -32.16 -27.54
CA GLU A 28 -14.59 -30.91 -26.79
C GLU A 28 -13.55 -29.97 -27.37
N PRO A 29 -13.94 -28.75 -27.77
CA PRO A 29 -13.05 -27.87 -28.50
C PRO A 29 -11.79 -27.72 -27.67
N THR A 30 -10.69 -28.28 -28.18
CA THR A 30 -9.41 -28.21 -27.47
C THR A 30 -9.17 -26.74 -27.16
N PRO A 31 -9.02 -26.36 -25.89
CA PRO A 31 -8.96 -24.95 -25.53
C PRO A 31 -7.83 -24.33 -26.35
N ALA A 32 -8.15 -23.24 -27.04
CA ALA A 32 -7.20 -22.56 -27.92
C ALA A 32 -5.86 -22.44 -27.18
N LYS A 33 -4.79 -22.99 -27.77
CA LYS A 33 -3.47 -23.07 -27.13
C LYS A 33 -3.12 -21.66 -26.66
N GLU A 34 -3.19 -21.44 -25.34
CA GLU A 34 -2.92 -20.13 -24.75
C GLU A 34 -1.57 -19.64 -25.26
N SER A 35 -1.53 -18.40 -25.72
CA SER A 35 -0.25 -17.76 -26.04
C SER A 35 0.66 -17.82 -24.82
N SER A 36 1.98 -17.90 -25.03
CA SER A 36 2.97 -17.98 -23.94
C SER A 36 2.79 -16.85 -22.92
N ILE A 37 2.37 -15.67 -23.38
CA ILE A 37 2.08 -14.49 -22.56
C ILE A 37 0.84 -14.70 -21.69
N GLN A 38 -0.26 -15.24 -22.24
CA GLN A 38 -1.48 -15.54 -21.48
C GLN A 38 -1.23 -16.63 -20.42
N ARG A 39 -0.47 -17.67 -20.78
CA ARG A 39 -0.07 -18.73 -19.84
C ARG A 39 0.77 -18.18 -18.68
N ALA A 40 1.74 -17.31 -18.98
CA ALA A 40 2.57 -16.67 -17.97
C ALA A 40 1.76 -15.76 -17.04
N GLN A 41 0.79 -15.02 -17.58
CA GLN A 41 -0.12 -14.20 -16.77
C GLN A 41 -1.03 -15.04 -15.85
N ARG A 42 -1.54 -16.17 -16.34
CA ARG A 42 -2.35 -17.11 -15.53
C ARG A 42 -1.54 -17.70 -14.39
N LEU A 43 -0.36 -18.25 -14.69
CA LEU A 43 0.56 -18.79 -13.68
C LEU A 43 0.97 -17.74 -12.64
N LYS A 44 1.19 -16.49 -13.05
CA LYS A 44 1.50 -15.38 -12.13
C LYS A 44 0.30 -14.98 -11.25
N LYS A 45 -0.92 -15.07 -11.76
CA LYS A 45 -2.14 -14.83 -10.97
C LYS A 45 -2.39 -15.98 -9.99
N GLU A 46 -2.21 -17.23 -10.42
CA GLU A 46 -2.34 -18.42 -9.58
C GLU A 46 -1.27 -18.46 -8.49
N SER A 47 -0.02 -18.11 -8.79
CA SER A 47 1.05 -18.04 -7.80
C SER A 47 0.81 -16.93 -6.77
N ARG A 48 0.34 -15.75 -7.21
CA ARG A 48 -0.09 -14.67 -6.31
C ARG A 48 -1.25 -15.13 -5.43
N ALA A 49 -2.27 -15.79 -5.98
CA ALA A 49 -3.40 -16.30 -5.22
C ALA A 49 -3.00 -17.38 -4.19
N ARG A 50 -2.05 -18.26 -4.54
CA ARG A 50 -1.50 -19.27 -3.61
C ARG A 50 -0.58 -18.67 -2.55
N GLY A 51 0.09 -17.57 -2.85
CA GLY A 51 0.99 -16.86 -1.93
C GLY A 51 0.28 -15.94 -0.94
N VAL A 52 -1.02 -15.69 -1.11
CA VAL A 52 -1.81 -14.90 -0.15
C VAL A 52 -2.14 -15.78 1.05
N ILE A 53 -1.48 -15.51 2.18
CA ILE A 53 -1.84 -16.07 3.48
C ILE A 53 -3.06 -15.29 3.98
N LYS A 54 -4.16 -16.01 4.25
CA LYS A 54 -5.37 -15.41 4.80
C LYS A 54 -5.08 -14.82 6.18
N SER A 55 -5.60 -13.64 6.47
CA SER A 55 -5.49 -13.06 7.81
C SER A 55 -6.30 -13.89 8.81
N ASN A 56 -5.96 -13.77 10.10
CA ASN A 56 -6.70 -14.45 11.18
C ASN A 56 -8.21 -14.10 11.14
N THR A 57 -8.54 -12.84 10.81
CA THR A 57 -9.92 -12.39 10.65
C THR A 57 -10.66 -13.12 9.51
N GLN A 58 -10.01 -13.31 8.37
CA GLN A 58 -10.60 -14.01 7.21
C GLN A 58 -10.82 -15.50 7.50
N LEU A 59 -9.92 -16.14 8.25
CA LEU A 59 -10.08 -17.54 8.68
C LEU A 59 -11.28 -17.71 9.62
N ALA A 60 -11.45 -16.80 10.57
CA ALA A 60 -12.59 -16.83 11.50
C ALA A 60 -13.94 -16.65 10.78
N GLU A 61 -14.00 -15.75 9.79
CA GLU A 61 -15.20 -15.54 8.95
C GLU A 61 -15.54 -16.78 8.12
N GLU A 62 -14.53 -17.46 7.55
CA GLU A 62 -14.73 -18.69 6.79
C GLU A 62 -15.19 -19.85 7.67
N GLU A 63 -14.66 -19.98 8.89
CA GLU A 63 -15.10 -20.98 9.86
C GLU A 63 -16.55 -20.73 10.30
N ALA A 64 -16.91 -19.48 10.57
CA ALA A 64 -18.28 -19.08 10.89
C ALA A 64 -19.24 -19.40 9.74
N ALA A 65 -18.88 -19.03 8.50
CA ALA A 65 -19.68 -19.34 7.32
C ALA A 65 -19.83 -20.85 7.08
N ASN A 66 -18.78 -21.64 7.34
CA ASN A 66 -18.86 -23.10 7.26
C ASN A 66 -19.75 -23.69 8.35
N ARG A 67 -19.70 -23.15 9.57
CA ARG A 67 -20.60 -23.53 10.67
C ARG A 67 -22.05 -23.21 10.32
N GLU A 68 -22.33 -22.02 9.80
CA GLU A 68 -23.67 -21.61 9.37
C GLU A 68 -24.19 -22.47 8.21
N ARG A 69 -23.35 -22.73 7.20
CA ARG A 69 -23.70 -23.65 6.10
C ARG A 69 -24.00 -25.05 6.63
N ALA A 70 -23.18 -25.58 7.53
CA ALA A 70 -23.40 -26.90 8.12
C ALA A 70 -24.67 -26.97 8.98
N LEU A 71 -25.02 -25.88 9.68
CA LEU A 71 -26.27 -25.76 10.43
C LEU A 71 -27.49 -25.62 9.51
N ALA A 72 -27.33 -24.91 8.38
CA ALA A 72 -28.38 -24.69 7.40
C ALA A 72 -28.64 -25.92 6.53
N THR A 73 -27.61 -26.71 6.21
CA THR A 73 -27.78 -27.99 5.51
C THR A 73 -28.33 -29.01 6.48
N SER A 74 -29.59 -29.42 6.27
CA SER A 74 -30.19 -30.47 7.07
C SER A 74 -29.38 -31.75 6.91
N MET A 75 -28.95 -32.34 8.03
CA MET A 75 -28.20 -33.61 8.04
C MET A 75 -28.99 -34.78 7.45
N LEU A 76 -30.27 -34.60 7.12
CA LEU A 76 -31.12 -35.64 6.50
C LEU A 76 -31.01 -35.64 4.97
N ASP A 77 -30.67 -34.50 4.35
CA ASP A 77 -30.60 -34.36 2.88
C ASP A 77 -29.25 -34.80 2.28
N ASP A 78 -28.19 -34.90 3.09
CA ASP A 78 -26.87 -35.33 2.64
C ASP A 78 -26.89 -36.85 2.27
N PRO A 79 -26.37 -37.28 1.11
CA PRO A 79 -26.22 -38.70 0.77
C PRO A 79 -25.45 -39.54 1.82
N ARG A 80 -24.62 -38.90 2.66
CA ARG A 80 -23.94 -39.56 3.79
C ARG A 80 -24.89 -39.90 4.95
N SER A 81 -26.01 -39.18 5.08
CA SER A 81 -27.04 -39.40 6.11
C SER A 81 -27.73 -40.76 5.97
N ARG A 82 -27.95 -41.19 4.72
CA ARG A 82 -28.56 -42.48 4.37
C ARG A 82 -27.72 -43.67 4.80
N LYS A 83 -26.40 -43.46 5.00
CA LYS A 83 -25.46 -44.44 5.55
C LYS A 83 -25.27 -44.31 7.07
N SER A 84 -25.89 -43.31 7.72
CA SER A 84 -25.76 -43.13 9.16
C SER A 84 -26.49 -44.25 9.92
N LYS A 85 -25.79 -44.88 10.87
CA LYS A 85 -26.36 -45.93 11.73
C LYS A 85 -27.57 -45.44 12.53
N GLY A 86 -27.59 -44.16 12.89
CA GLY A 86 -28.69 -43.51 13.61
C GLY A 86 -29.98 -43.45 12.80
N LEU A 87 -29.93 -43.00 11.55
CA LEU A 87 -31.12 -42.98 10.67
C LEU A 87 -31.61 -44.41 10.39
N ALA A 88 -30.70 -45.37 10.19
CA ALA A 88 -31.04 -46.78 10.00
C ALA A 88 -31.72 -47.40 11.23
N MET A 89 -31.33 -47.02 12.46
CA MET A 89 -32.00 -47.44 13.70
C MET A 89 -33.37 -46.77 13.85
N MET A 90 -33.50 -45.47 13.56
CA MET A 90 -34.77 -44.75 13.63
C MET A 90 -35.80 -45.28 12.62
N ALA A 91 -35.37 -45.57 11.39
CA ALA A 91 -36.22 -46.18 10.37
C ALA A 91 -36.75 -47.55 10.82
N LYS A 92 -35.91 -48.37 11.50
CA LYS A 92 -36.33 -49.65 12.10
C LYS A 92 -37.31 -49.49 13.26
N MET A 93 -37.28 -48.35 13.96
CA MET A 93 -38.24 -47.99 15.01
C MET A 93 -39.53 -47.33 14.46
N GLY A 94 -39.70 -47.29 13.14
CA GLY A 94 -40.93 -46.78 12.50
C GLY A 94 -40.89 -45.30 12.09
N PHE A 95 -39.72 -44.65 12.13
CA PHE A 95 -39.57 -43.29 11.62
C PHE A 95 -39.64 -43.26 10.09
N LYS A 96 -40.69 -42.63 9.54
CA LYS A 96 -40.94 -42.52 8.10
C LYS A 96 -40.69 -41.10 7.55
N GLY A 97 -39.98 -40.27 8.33
CA GLY A 97 -39.80 -38.85 8.07
C GLY A 97 -40.87 -37.97 8.72
N GLY A 98 -40.49 -36.78 9.15
CA GLY A 98 -41.36 -35.81 9.83
C GLY A 98 -41.15 -35.73 11.34
N ALA A 99 -42.11 -35.10 12.03
CA ALA A 99 -42.10 -34.90 13.47
C ALA A 99 -42.16 -36.21 14.27
N LEU A 100 -41.35 -36.34 15.32
CA LEU A 100 -41.47 -37.43 16.29
C LEU A 100 -42.57 -37.13 17.32
N GLY A 101 -43.40 -38.13 17.66
CA GLY A 101 -44.44 -38.05 18.70
C GLY A 101 -45.85 -38.43 18.22
N LYS A 102 -46.76 -38.72 19.16
CA LYS A 102 -48.18 -38.99 18.87
C LYS A 102 -48.87 -37.67 18.50
N LYS A 103 -49.57 -37.62 17.37
CA LYS A 103 -50.44 -36.49 17.02
C LYS A 103 -51.64 -36.52 17.97
N THR A 104 -51.72 -35.57 18.90
CA THR A 104 -52.91 -35.35 19.73
C THR A 104 -53.82 -34.36 19.00
N GLU A 105 -55.07 -34.73 18.82
CA GLU A 105 -56.07 -33.96 18.05
C GLU A 105 -56.67 -32.79 18.87
N ASP A 106 -56.34 -32.70 20.16
CA ASP A 106 -56.80 -31.60 21.03
C ASP A 106 -55.76 -30.49 21.11
N GLY A 107 -56.11 -29.36 20.49
CA GLY A 107 -55.32 -28.14 20.45
C GLY A 107 -55.17 -27.48 21.82
N GLY A 108 -53.96 -27.53 22.35
CA GLY A 108 -53.40 -26.50 23.23
C GLY A 108 -52.41 -25.65 22.42
N ASP A 109 -52.50 -24.34 22.55
CA ASP A 109 -51.75 -23.27 21.87
C ASP A 109 -50.22 -23.50 21.90
N GLY A 110 -49.73 -24.34 20.98
CA GLY A 110 -48.36 -24.84 20.99
C GLY A 110 -48.12 -25.97 19.99
N GLY A 111 -48.61 -25.83 18.75
CA GLY A 111 -48.21 -26.61 17.58
C GLY A 111 -48.26 -28.14 17.74
N GLY A 112 -49.41 -28.76 17.43
CA GLY A 112 -49.70 -30.20 17.52
C GLY A 112 -48.88 -31.16 16.62
N GLY A 113 -47.62 -30.85 16.34
CA GLY A 113 -46.64 -31.76 15.75
C GLY A 113 -45.27 -31.49 16.35
N GLY A 114 -44.53 -32.54 16.74
CA GLY A 114 -43.15 -32.40 17.22
C GLY A 114 -42.29 -31.58 16.24
N ARG A 115 -41.34 -30.80 16.75
CA ARG A 115 -40.45 -30.00 15.89
C ARG A 115 -39.63 -30.93 14.99
N THR A 116 -39.62 -30.64 13.70
CA THR A 116 -38.80 -31.36 12.70
C THR A 116 -37.34 -30.94 12.74
N GLU A 117 -37.05 -29.76 13.29
CA GLU A 117 -35.72 -29.21 13.43
C GLU A 117 -35.31 -29.16 14.92
N PRO A 118 -34.04 -29.47 15.23
CA PRO A 118 -33.52 -29.35 16.59
C PRO A 118 -33.57 -27.89 17.06
N ILE A 119 -33.75 -27.69 18.37
CA ILE A 119 -33.81 -26.36 18.96
C ILE A 119 -32.46 -25.66 18.77
N GLN A 120 -32.48 -24.50 18.13
CA GLN A 120 -31.29 -23.67 17.97
C GLN A 120 -30.88 -23.09 19.33
N ILE A 121 -29.65 -23.40 19.76
CA ILE A 121 -29.05 -22.86 20.98
C ILE A 121 -28.26 -21.61 20.59
N SER A 122 -28.76 -20.43 20.97
CA SER A 122 -27.99 -19.19 20.87
C SER A 122 -26.98 -19.13 22.02
N MET A 123 -25.73 -19.52 21.77
CA MET A 123 -24.67 -19.38 22.76
C MET A 123 -24.33 -17.90 22.89
N LYS A 124 -24.55 -17.35 24.08
CA LYS A 124 -24.18 -15.96 24.38
C LYS A 124 -22.69 -15.92 24.70
N GLU A 125 -21.91 -15.37 23.78
CA GLU A 125 -20.44 -15.24 23.94
C GLU A 125 -20.06 -14.06 24.86
N ASP A 126 -21.03 -13.20 25.17
CA ASP A 126 -20.85 -12.04 26.03
C ASP A 126 -21.24 -12.29 27.49
N ARG A 127 -20.45 -11.73 28.42
CA ARG A 127 -20.81 -11.60 29.85
C ARG A 127 -21.87 -10.52 30.14
N GLY A 128 -22.52 -10.00 29.10
CA GLY A 128 -23.54 -8.95 29.22
C GLY A 128 -24.88 -9.48 29.71
N GLY A 129 -25.65 -8.65 30.42
CA GLY A 129 -27.01 -9.00 30.87
C GLY A 129 -27.95 -9.34 29.71
N ILE A 130 -28.91 -10.25 29.93
CA ILE A 130 -29.94 -10.59 28.95
C ILE A 130 -30.79 -9.33 28.70
N GLY A 131 -30.80 -8.80 27.47
CA GLY A 131 -31.54 -7.60 27.08
C GLY A 131 -30.69 -6.37 26.72
N MET A 132 -29.41 -6.31 27.15
CA MET A 132 -28.50 -5.23 26.76
C MET A 132 -28.13 -5.25 25.28
N ASP A 133 -28.14 -6.42 24.64
CA ASP A 133 -27.76 -6.58 23.24
C ASP A 133 -28.78 -5.92 22.31
N ASN A 134 -30.06 -5.92 22.67
CA ASN A 134 -31.12 -5.22 21.91
C ASN A 134 -31.02 -3.71 22.05
N GLU A 135 -30.71 -3.20 23.25
CA GLU A 135 -30.53 -1.77 23.48
C GLU A 135 -29.26 -1.26 22.81
N LYS A 136 -28.16 -2.01 22.89
CA LYS A 136 -26.90 -1.70 22.20
C LYS A 136 -27.07 -1.75 20.69
N LYS A 137 -27.85 -2.71 20.15
CA LYS A 137 -28.19 -2.78 18.72
C LYS A 137 -29.07 -1.60 18.27
N ARG A 138 -29.94 -1.07 19.12
CA ARG A 138 -30.72 0.15 18.83
C ARG A 138 -29.82 1.40 18.83
N ARG A 139 -29.02 1.59 19.88
CA ARG A 139 -28.07 2.71 20.00
C ARG A 139 -27.04 2.73 18.88
N LEU A 140 -26.56 1.56 18.44
CA LEU A 140 -25.65 1.47 17.30
C LEU A 140 -26.34 1.88 16.00
N ARG A 141 -27.60 1.49 15.76
CA ARG A 141 -28.35 1.94 14.57
C ARG A 141 -28.57 3.45 14.58
N GLU A 142 -28.97 4.01 15.71
CA GLU A 142 -29.13 5.47 15.87
C GLU A 142 -27.80 6.20 15.61
N ALA A 143 -26.67 5.68 16.12
CA ALA A 143 -25.35 6.24 15.84
C ALA A 143 -24.88 6.08 14.38
N PHE A 144 -25.27 4.99 13.71
CA PHE A 144 -25.01 4.79 12.28
C PHE A 144 -25.86 5.74 11.43
N GLU A 145 -27.14 5.90 11.75
CA GLU A 145 -28.06 6.83 11.08
C GLU A 145 -27.63 8.30 11.27
N GLU A 146 -27.16 8.68 12.46
CA GLU A 146 -26.58 10.00 12.69
C GLU A 146 -25.29 10.24 11.91
N ARG A 147 -24.45 9.20 11.75
CA ARG A 147 -23.23 9.28 10.93
C ARG A 147 -23.55 9.34 9.44
N GLU A 148 -24.55 8.61 8.97
CA GLU A 148 -25.00 8.65 7.58
C GLU A 148 -25.71 9.97 7.24
N ALA A 149 -26.49 10.54 8.17
CA ALA A 149 -27.10 11.85 7.99
C ALA A 149 -26.07 12.99 7.98
N LYS A 150 -24.93 12.82 8.67
CA LYS A 150 -23.79 13.75 8.68
C LYS A 150 -22.71 13.38 7.66
N ALA A 151 -22.82 12.23 7.00
CA ALA A 151 -21.91 11.84 5.94
C ALA A 151 -22.23 12.72 4.73
N VAL A 152 -21.39 13.73 4.54
CA VAL A 152 -21.37 14.57 3.36
C VAL A 152 -21.32 13.63 2.15
N LYS A 153 -22.40 13.61 1.35
CA LYS A 153 -22.42 12.89 0.07
C LYS A 153 -21.33 13.50 -0.79
N VAL A 154 -20.18 12.86 -0.85
CA VAL A 154 -19.07 13.27 -1.72
C VAL A 154 -19.58 13.14 -3.15
N ASP A 155 -19.91 14.27 -3.75
CA ASP A 155 -20.38 14.32 -5.12
C ASP A 155 -19.22 13.92 -6.06
N PRO A 156 -19.46 13.16 -7.14
CA PRO A 156 -18.41 12.82 -8.10
C PRO A 156 -17.67 14.04 -8.68
N GLY A 157 -18.27 15.25 -8.69
CA GLY A 157 -17.60 16.50 -9.04
C GLY A 157 -16.53 16.90 -8.02
N GLU A 158 -16.84 16.83 -6.72
CA GLU A 158 -15.91 17.18 -5.64
C GLU A 158 -14.65 16.30 -5.65
N TYR A 159 -14.79 15.01 -5.96
CA TYR A 159 -13.64 14.12 -6.11
C TYR A 159 -12.73 14.57 -7.27
N ARG A 160 -13.31 15.00 -8.40
CA ARG A 160 -12.55 15.46 -9.57
C ARG A 160 -11.83 16.77 -9.28
N ASP A 161 -12.51 17.69 -8.60
CA ASP A 161 -11.94 18.98 -8.22
C ASP A 161 -10.83 18.81 -7.17
N ARG A 162 -11.00 17.91 -6.20
CA ARG A 162 -9.95 17.58 -5.23
C ARG A 162 -8.71 17.02 -5.91
N VAL A 163 -8.89 16.04 -6.82
CA VAL A 163 -7.76 15.45 -7.56
C VAL A 163 -7.10 16.48 -8.49
N ARG A 164 -7.87 17.42 -9.06
CA ARG A 164 -7.31 18.53 -9.84
C ARG A 164 -6.44 19.43 -8.97
N LYS A 165 -6.95 19.89 -7.82
CA LYS A 165 -6.21 20.73 -6.88
C LYS A 165 -4.95 20.05 -6.35
N GLU A 166 -5.04 18.79 -5.93
CA GLU A 166 -3.89 18.02 -5.47
C GLU A 166 -2.79 17.89 -6.55
N ARG A 167 -3.19 17.72 -7.81
CA ARG A 167 -2.23 17.68 -8.93
C ARG A 167 -1.60 19.04 -9.22
N GLU A 168 -2.39 20.12 -9.11
CA GLU A 168 -1.91 21.49 -9.28
C GLU A 168 -0.93 21.86 -8.16
N GLU A 169 -1.28 21.59 -6.90
CA GLU A 169 -0.42 21.74 -5.73
C GLU A 169 0.87 20.91 -5.87
N ALA A 170 0.77 19.63 -6.21
CA ALA A 170 1.95 18.77 -6.41
C ALA A 170 2.84 19.22 -7.60
N ARG A 171 2.28 19.90 -8.61
CA ARG A 171 3.07 20.52 -9.69
C ARG A 171 3.81 21.75 -9.16
N LEU A 172 3.11 22.62 -8.44
CA LEU A 172 3.69 23.82 -7.82
C LEU A 172 4.79 23.44 -6.82
N GLU A 173 4.60 22.39 -6.02
CA GLU A 173 5.62 21.90 -5.07
C GLU A 173 6.90 21.45 -5.79
N LYS A 174 6.77 20.75 -6.93
CA LYS A 174 7.94 20.36 -7.73
C LYS A 174 8.65 21.57 -8.32
N GLN A 175 7.91 22.56 -8.81
CA GLN A 175 8.47 23.81 -9.33
C GLN A 175 9.16 24.60 -8.21
N LEU A 176 8.55 24.70 -7.02
CA LEU A 176 9.11 25.32 -5.84
C LEU A 176 10.39 24.63 -5.41
N HIS A 177 10.41 23.30 -5.31
CA HIS A 177 11.61 22.55 -4.98
C HIS A 177 12.71 22.77 -6.04
N ALA A 178 12.36 22.83 -7.33
CA ALA A 178 13.34 23.11 -8.39
C ALA A 178 13.91 24.53 -8.26
N ALA A 179 13.05 25.53 -8.06
CA ALA A 179 13.46 26.92 -7.86
C ALA A 179 14.32 27.10 -6.59
N GLN A 180 14.03 26.35 -5.51
CA GLN A 180 14.81 26.40 -4.27
C GLN A 180 16.24 25.88 -4.50
N ARG A 181 16.38 24.77 -5.23
CA ARG A 181 17.70 24.27 -5.62
C ARG A 181 18.45 25.25 -6.51
N THR A 182 17.76 25.94 -7.42
CA THR A 182 18.39 26.96 -8.26
C THR A 182 18.86 28.14 -7.42
N ALA A 183 18.04 28.62 -6.48
CA ALA A 183 18.42 29.69 -5.56
C ALA A 183 19.65 29.31 -4.71
N GLU A 184 19.62 28.12 -4.09
CA GLU A 184 20.74 27.55 -3.35
C GLU A 184 22.03 27.54 -4.19
N ARG A 185 21.98 26.99 -5.41
CA ARG A 185 23.14 26.92 -6.32
C ARG A 185 23.69 28.29 -6.71
N MET A 186 22.80 29.24 -7.01
CA MET A 186 23.21 30.60 -7.39
C MET A 186 23.82 31.34 -6.20
N ASP A 187 23.26 31.20 -5.00
CA ASP A 187 23.80 31.79 -3.76
C ASP A 187 25.14 31.17 -3.35
N GLU A 188 25.39 29.90 -3.67
CA GLU A 188 26.68 29.24 -3.50
C GLU A 188 27.72 29.64 -4.56
N GLY A 189 27.35 30.46 -5.55
CA GLY A 189 28.24 30.87 -6.64
C GLY A 189 28.57 29.75 -7.64
N ALA A 190 27.73 28.73 -7.71
CA ALA A 190 27.84 27.67 -8.70
C ALA A 190 27.27 28.16 -10.04
N ASP A 191 28.15 28.54 -10.98
CA ASP A 191 27.75 28.85 -12.35
C ASP A 191 27.01 27.64 -12.96
N LEU A 192 25.79 27.87 -13.47
CA LEU A 192 24.92 26.82 -14.03
C LEU A 192 25.52 26.06 -15.22
N ASP A 193 26.57 26.59 -15.85
CA ASP A 193 27.16 26.10 -17.11
C ASP A 193 28.45 25.27 -16.95
N SER A 194 28.93 25.01 -15.73
CA SER A 194 30.24 24.37 -15.52
C SER A 194 30.18 23.04 -14.76
N PRO A 195 30.33 21.87 -15.42
CA PRO A 195 30.30 20.56 -14.75
C PRO A 195 31.49 20.33 -13.80
N LYS A 196 32.57 21.12 -13.92
CA LYS A 196 33.74 21.04 -13.02
C LYS A 196 33.45 21.55 -11.61
N LYS A 197 32.45 22.41 -11.42
CA LYS A 197 32.07 22.95 -10.11
C LYS A 197 31.12 22.04 -9.33
N GLU A 198 30.61 20.95 -9.93
CA GLU A 198 29.76 19.99 -9.21
C GLU A 198 30.55 19.21 -8.13
N PHE A 199 31.84 18.97 -8.35
CA PHE A 199 32.73 18.40 -7.34
C PHE A 199 33.08 19.40 -6.23
N GLU A 200 33.25 20.69 -6.57
CA GLU A 200 33.46 21.75 -5.58
C GLU A 200 32.19 22.02 -4.75
N ALA A 201 31.00 21.89 -5.35
CA ALA A 201 29.72 21.98 -4.65
C ALA A 201 29.55 20.88 -3.58
N ALA A 202 30.07 19.67 -3.82
CA ALA A 202 30.04 18.60 -2.81
C ALA A 202 30.95 18.91 -1.60
N LEU A 203 32.11 19.55 -1.82
CA LEU A 203 32.98 20.02 -0.75
C LEU A 203 32.40 21.24 -0.01
N ASN A 204 31.71 22.12 -0.75
CA ASN A 204 31.01 23.26 -0.17
C ASN A 204 29.73 22.85 0.55
N ALA A 205 29.12 21.70 0.25
CA ALA A 205 27.98 21.15 0.98
C ALA A 205 28.38 20.74 2.42
N GLU A 206 29.61 20.26 2.62
CA GLU A 206 30.15 20.09 3.98
C GLU A 206 30.40 21.45 4.65
N ALA A 207 30.82 22.46 3.89
CA ALA A 207 31.01 23.82 4.42
C ALA A 207 29.67 24.53 4.75
N THR A 208 28.57 24.26 4.05
CA THR A 208 27.24 24.78 4.40
C THR A 208 26.71 24.17 5.68
N SER A 209 27.05 22.90 5.99
CA SER A 209 26.78 22.28 7.31
C SER A 209 27.50 22.98 8.48
N THR A 210 28.54 23.77 8.20
CA THR A 210 29.27 24.53 9.24
C THR A 210 28.73 25.95 9.46
N ARG A 211 27.81 26.42 8.62
CA ARG A 211 27.19 27.75 8.76
C ARG A 211 25.89 27.61 9.56
N PRO A 212 25.58 28.56 10.47
CA PRO A 212 24.34 28.50 11.22
C PRO A 212 23.14 28.64 10.28
N LEU A 213 22.09 27.85 10.50
CA LEU A 213 20.90 27.80 9.62
C LEU A 213 20.22 29.16 9.44
N LYS A 214 20.25 30.02 10.46
CA LYS A 214 19.66 31.37 10.43
C LYS A 214 20.37 32.35 9.49
N SER A 215 21.61 32.04 9.07
CA SER A 215 22.33 32.88 8.10
C SER A 215 21.84 32.69 6.66
N ILE A 216 21.10 31.61 6.41
CA ILE A 216 20.58 31.24 5.10
C ILE A 216 19.19 31.88 4.90
N PRO A 217 18.88 32.40 3.70
CA PRO A 217 17.54 32.88 3.35
C PRO A 217 16.44 31.85 3.65
N VAL A 218 15.37 32.31 4.30
CA VAL A 218 14.19 31.51 4.70
C VAL A 218 13.61 30.70 3.52
N LEU A 219 13.73 31.23 2.31
CA LEU A 219 13.15 30.68 1.07
C LEU A 219 13.64 29.26 0.73
N TYR A 220 14.89 28.92 1.06
CA TYR A 220 15.46 27.59 0.84
C TYR A 220 16.14 26.99 2.08
N ARG A 221 16.15 27.70 3.22
CA ARG A 221 16.61 27.20 4.52
C ARG A 221 15.96 25.87 4.92
N GLY A 222 14.66 25.70 4.67
CA GLY A 222 13.96 24.44 4.95
C GLY A 222 14.49 23.24 4.14
N LEU A 223 14.98 23.48 2.91
CA LEU A 223 15.58 22.43 2.09
C LEU A 223 16.93 21.95 2.67
N ILE A 224 17.73 22.89 3.19
CA ILE A 224 19.02 22.61 3.82
C ILE A 224 18.80 21.90 5.16
N ARG A 225 17.91 22.45 6.01
CA ARG A 225 17.53 21.82 7.28
C ARG A 225 17.06 20.37 7.08
N HIS A 226 16.17 20.12 6.12
CA HIS A 226 15.70 18.76 5.83
C HIS A 226 16.82 17.83 5.32
N ARG A 227 17.79 18.35 4.56
CA ARG A 227 18.97 17.58 4.13
C ARG A 227 19.87 17.21 5.32
N GLU A 228 20.12 18.15 6.21
CA GLU A 228 20.91 17.96 7.44
C GLU A 228 20.21 17.03 8.43
N GLU A 229 18.90 17.17 8.64
CA GLU A 229 18.08 16.25 9.44
C GLU A 229 18.15 14.81 8.88
N GLN A 230 18.00 14.64 7.56
CA GLN A 230 18.14 13.32 6.93
C GLN A 230 19.53 12.72 7.11
N GLU A 231 20.57 13.55 7.07
CA GLU A 231 21.93 13.11 7.30
C GLU A 231 22.16 12.72 8.76
N ARG A 232 21.66 13.52 9.72
CA ARG A 232 21.64 13.20 11.16
C ARG A 232 20.92 11.88 11.39
N ASP A 233 19.73 11.70 10.84
CA ASP A 233 18.94 10.47 10.94
C ASP A 233 19.67 9.26 10.36
N ARG A 234 20.29 9.42 9.19
CA ARG A 234 21.08 8.36 8.56
C ARG A 234 22.27 7.97 9.42
N ARG A 235 22.97 8.96 9.99
CA ARG A 235 24.11 8.75 10.91
C ARG A 235 23.65 8.11 12.22
N MET A 236 22.53 8.55 12.81
CA MET A 236 21.94 7.95 14.00
C MET A 236 21.49 6.50 13.76
N ARG A 237 20.87 6.20 12.61
CA ARG A 237 20.52 4.81 12.25
C ARG A 237 21.76 3.96 12.08
N HIS A 238 22.80 4.48 11.43
CA HIS A 238 24.07 3.78 11.29
C HIS A 238 24.71 3.50 12.66
N ASP A 239 24.80 4.51 13.54
CA ASP A 239 25.30 4.36 14.91
C ASP A 239 24.48 3.34 15.72
N LEU A 240 23.16 3.39 15.62
CA LEU A 240 22.27 2.42 16.24
C LEU A 240 22.51 1.01 15.69
N GLU A 241 22.57 0.82 14.37
CA GLU A 241 22.86 -0.47 13.72
C GLU A 241 24.21 -1.04 14.14
N GLN A 242 25.24 -0.20 14.25
CA GLN A 242 26.55 -0.60 14.75
C GLN A 242 26.48 -0.98 16.24
N SER A 243 25.77 -0.20 17.06
CA SER A 243 25.59 -0.50 18.49
C SER A 243 24.80 -1.80 18.74
N LEU A 244 23.86 -2.15 17.86
CA LEU A 244 23.06 -3.38 17.94
C LEU A 244 23.85 -4.64 17.59
N SER A 245 24.98 -4.51 16.90
CA SER A 245 25.87 -5.61 16.58
C SER A 245 26.71 -6.09 17.78
N ARG A 246 26.68 -5.36 18.92
CA ARG A 246 27.44 -5.68 20.14
C ARG A 246 26.52 -5.94 21.34
N LEU A 247 26.82 -6.98 22.11
CA LEU A 247 26.21 -7.20 23.42
C LEU A 247 26.84 -6.21 24.43
N PRO A 248 26.05 -5.50 25.28
CA PRO A 248 26.53 -4.49 26.23
C PRO A 248 27.64 -4.91 27.22
N ALA A 249 27.98 -6.20 27.30
CA ALA A 249 28.87 -6.78 28.32
C ALA A 249 30.27 -7.17 27.81
N TYR A 250 30.56 -7.08 26.51
CA TYR A 250 31.91 -7.33 26.01
C TYR A 250 32.63 -6.00 25.91
N ASP A 251 33.61 -5.74 26.79
CA ASP A 251 34.53 -4.61 26.76
C ASP A 251 35.95 -5.21 26.78
N ASP A 252 36.63 -5.24 25.65
CA ASP A 252 37.98 -5.81 25.55
C ASP A 252 39.00 -4.71 25.88
N SER A 253 39.79 -4.94 26.92
CA SER A 253 40.81 -4.01 27.40
C SER A 253 42.01 -3.86 26.48
N ASN A 254 42.15 -4.72 25.46
CA ASN A 254 43.22 -4.63 24.46
C ASN A 254 42.83 -3.83 23.20
N GLU A 255 41.63 -3.23 23.15
CA GLU A 255 41.23 -2.40 22.00
C GLU A 255 42.03 -1.09 21.97
N ASP A 256 42.81 -0.90 20.89
CA ASP A 256 43.52 0.34 20.61
C ASP A 256 42.58 1.42 20.02
N GLU A 257 43.05 2.66 19.83
CA GLU A 257 42.24 3.75 19.25
C GLU A 257 41.76 3.44 17.83
N ASP A 258 42.57 2.74 17.04
CA ASP A 258 42.18 2.31 15.70
C ASP A 258 41.11 1.21 15.75
N ASP A 259 41.19 0.29 16.71
CA ASP A 259 40.14 -0.71 16.93
C ASP A 259 38.86 -0.05 17.40
N LYS A 260 38.94 0.95 18.27
CA LYS A 260 37.78 1.74 18.74
C LYS A 260 37.14 2.50 17.59
N ARG A 261 37.93 3.10 16.70
CA ARG A 261 37.42 3.79 15.50
C ARG A 261 36.79 2.82 14.51
N ALA A 262 37.43 1.68 14.25
CA ALA A 262 36.92 0.65 13.35
C ALA A 262 35.65 -0.04 13.88
N LEU A 263 35.54 -0.15 15.21
CA LEU A 263 34.38 -0.71 15.92
C LEU A 263 33.31 0.34 16.29
N GLY A 264 33.49 1.61 15.90
CA GLY A 264 32.53 2.68 16.19
C GLY A 264 32.39 3.04 17.68
N LYS A 265 33.38 2.71 18.51
CA LYS A 265 33.40 2.94 19.97
C LYS A 265 33.79 4.38 20.33
N ASP A 266 34.30 5.15 19.39
CA ASP A 266 34.51 6.58 19.55
C ASP A 266 33.15 7.27 19.68
N ARG A 267 32.83 7.73 20.90
CA ARG A 267 31.62 8.49 21.18
C ARG A 267 31.65 9.77 20.35
N THR A 268 30.96 9.76 19.22
CA THR A 268 30.84 10.95 18.38
C THR A 268 30.07 12.00 19.18
N VAL A 269 30.78 13.01 19.66
CA VAL A 269 30.17 14.15 20.33
C VAL A 269 29.39 14.91 19.26
N TYR A 270 28.06 14.77 19.28
CA TYR A 270 27.13 15.48 18.42
C TYR A 270 27.16 16.97 18.77
N ALA A 271 28.18 17.68 18.30
CA ALA A 271 28.37 19.12 18.49
C ALA A 271 27.57 19.96 17.47
N THR A 272 26.79 19.34 16.58
CA THR A 272 26.05 20.01 15.49
C THR A 272 24.53 19.76 15.60
N ALA A 273 24.00 19.52 16.79
CA ALA A 273 22.58 19.27 17.01
C ALA A 273 21.79 20.51 17.48
N ASP A 274 22.47 21.51 18.04
CA ASP A 274 21.78 22.63 18.70
C ASP A 274 21.00 23.50 17.71
N ASP A 275 21.56 23.83 16.53
CA ASP A 275 20.87 24.68 15.54
C ASP A 275 19.69 23.99 14.82
N LEU A 276 19.72 22.65 14.68
CA LEU A 276 18.64 21.88 14.03
C LEU A 276 17.42 21.72 14.92
N ASP A 277 17.65 21.64 16.23
CA ASP A 277 16.61 21.44 17.23
C ASP A 277 15.97 22.77 17.68
N GLU A 278 16.49 23.93 17.23
CA GLU A 278 15.90 25.24 17.44
C GLU A 278 14.63 25.47 16.60
N GLU A 279 13.55 25.92 17.25
CA GLU A 279 12.31 26.32 16.60
C GLU A 279 12.54 27.60 15.78
N ASP A 280 12.16 27.58 14.50
CA ASP A 280 12.37 28.67 13.57
C ASP A 280 11.03 29.25 13.12
N GLU A 281 10.52 30.20 13.90
CA GLU A 281 9.22 30.84 13.68
C GLU A 281 9.08 31.46 12.27
N GLU A 282 10.18 31.98 11.71
CA GLU A 282 10.18 32.55 10.36
C GLU A 282 10.02 31.47 9.28
N LEU A 283 10.66 30.31 9.48
CA LEU A 283 10.52 29.18 8.57
C LEU A 283 9.11 28.60 8.64
N ASP A 284 8.55 28.49 9.84
CA ASP A 284 7.20 27.98 10.06
C ASP A 284 6.16 28.93 9.48
N ALA A 285 6.33 30.24 9.67
CA ALA A 285 5.51 31.25 9.02
C ALA A 285 5.59 31.13 7.50
N PHE A 286 6.79 30.96 6.92
CA PHE A 286 6.96 30.75 5.47
C PHE A 286 6.27 29.47 5.01
N ASN A 287 6.44 28.36 5.72
CA ASN A 287 5.84 27.06 5.39
C ASN A 287 4.31 27.05 5.50
N ALA A 288 3.74 27.90 6.36
CA ALA A 288 2.29 28.07 6.49
C ALA A 288 1.65 28.83 5.30
N LEU A 289 2.44 29.51 4.46
CA LEU A 289 1.92 30.11 3.23
C LEU A 289 1.58 29.03 2.19
N ASP A 290 0.62 29.37 1.33
CA ASP A 290 0.29 28.56 0.16
C ASP A 290 1.52 28.31 -0.73
N VAL A 291 1.55 27.15 -1.39
CA VAL A 291 2.67 26.75 -2.27
C VAL A 291 2.89 27.78 -3.37
N GLY A 292 1.80 28.32 -3.95
CA GLY A 292 1.88 29.35 -4.98
C GLY A 292 2.52 30.64 -4.47
N ALA A 293 2.12 31.10 -3.28
CA ALA A 293 2.67 32.31 -2.68
C ALA A 293 4.16 32.15 -2.34
N ARG A 294 4.56 30.99 -1.80
CA ARG A 294 5.98 30.67 -1.55
C ARG A 294 6.80 30.69 -2.84
N LEU A 295 6.26 30.12 -3.92
CA LEU A 295 6.92 30.13 -5.23
C LEU A 295 7.08 31.56 -5.74
N THR A 296 6.06 32.41 -5.65
CA THR A 296 6.15 33.82 -6.07
C THR A 296 7.22 34.60 -5.30
N GLN A 297 7.33 34.41 -3.97
CA GLN A 297 8.37 35.04 -3.16
C GLN A 297 9.78 34.62 -3.59
N LEU A 298 9.96 33.32 -3.86
CA LEU A 298 11.23 32.76 -4.32
C LEU A 298 11.61 33.24 -5.73
N LEU A 299 10.65 33.33 -6.65
CA LEU A 299 10.87 33.89 -7.99
C LEU A 299 11.23 35.38 -7.93
N ALA A 300 10.59 36.15 -7.05
CA ALA A 300 10.93 37.55 -6.83
C ALA A 300 12.35 37.71 -6.25
N TYR A 301 12.77 36.80 -5.37
CA TYR A 301 14.14 36.76 -4.86
C TYR A 301 15.16 36.48 -5.97
N LEU A 302 14.92 35.46 -6.80
CA LEU A 302 15.79 35.11 -7.93
C LEU A 302 15.96 36.28 -8.92
N ARG A 303 14.93 37.09 -9.14
CA ARG A 303 15.05 38.29 -10.00
C ARG A 303 15.81 39.41 -9.34
N LYS A 304 15.53 39.71 -8.07
CA LYS A 304 16.15 40.83 -7.37
C LYS A 304 17.64 40.62 -7.09
N GLN A 305 18.03 39.40 -6.68
CA GLN A 305 19.41 39.09 -6.32
C GLN A 305 20.23 38.62 -7.52
N HIS A 306 19.66 37.71 -8.32
CA HIS A 306 20.40 37.00 -9.37
C HIS A 306 20.04 37.44 -10.78
N LYS A 307 19.10 38.38 -10.94
CA LYS A 307 18.55 38.81 -12.24
C LYS A 307 18.19 37.61 -13.12
N TYR A 308 17.62 36.59 -12.50
CA TYR A 308 17.36 35.30 -13.13
C TYR A 308 15.86 35.07 -13.28
N CYS A 309 15.44 34.65 -14.47
CA CYS A 309 14.09 34.19 -14.69
C CYS A 309 14.05 32.66 -14.70
N PHE A 310 13.29 32.08 -13.77
CA PHE A 310 13.09 30.63 -13.67
C PHE A 310 12.39 30.04 -14.90
N TRP A 311 11.45 30.78 -15.51
CA TRP A 311 10.68 30.32 -16.66
C TRP A 311 11.48 30.39 -17.96
N CYS A 312 12.18 31.51 -18.21
CA CYS A 312 13.10 31.65 -19.34
C CYS A 312 14.38 30.82 -19.17
N LYS A 313 14.72 30.45 -17.93
CA LYS A 313 15.93 29.72 -17.52
C LYS A 313 17.24 30.42 -17.85
N MET A 314 17.24 31.74 -17.84
CA MET A 314 18.41 32.55 -18.18
C MET A 314 18.58 33.71 -17.20
N ALA A 315 19.84 34.08 -16.97
CA ALA A 315 20.24 35.26 -16.23
C ALA A 315 20.33 36.45 -17.19
N TYR A 316 19.87 37.61 -16.73
CA TYR A 316 19.85 38.84 -17.50
C TYR A 316 20.87 39.82 -16.90
N PRO A 317 21.45 40.71 -17.73
CA PRO A 317 22.42 41.69 -17.27
C PRO A 317 21.76 42.84 -16.48
N ASP A 318 20.53 43.21 -16.84
CA ASP A 318 19.84 44.39 -16.33
C ASP A 318 18.80 44.07 -15.24
N ASP A 319 18.63 44.98 -14.29
CA ASP A 319 17.70 44.81 -13.15
C ASP A 319 16.23 44.81 -13.59
N GLU A 320 15.92 45.49 -14.70
CA GLU A 320 14.58 45.55 -15.29
C GLU A 320 14.25 44.31 -16.13
N MET A 321 15.22 43.41 -16.34
CA MET A 321 15.04 42.12 -17.05
C MET A 321 14.42 42.32 -18.45
N ASP A 322 14.98 43.25 -19.23
CA ASP A 322 14.44 43.65 -20.52
C ASP A 322 14.27 42.43 -21.46
N GLY A 323 13.02 42.15 -21.84
CA GLY A 323 12.64 40.99 -22.65
C GLY A 323 12.08 39.79 -21.86
N CYS A 324 11.93 39.87 -20.54
CA CYS A 324 11.20 38.87 -19.76
C CYS A 324 9.68 39.21 -19.72
N PRO A 325 8.78 38.30 -20.15
CA PRO A 325 7.33 38.57 -20.27
C PRO A 325 6.59 38.97 -18.98
N GLY A 326 7.04 38.48 -17.82
CA GLY A 326 6.35 38.71 -16.55
C GLY A 326 6.90 37.81 -15.46
N LEU A 327 6.29 37.71 -14.28
CA LEU A 327 6.78 36.93 -13.12
C LEU A 327 6.13 35.53 -13.03
N ALA A 328 4.91 35.41 -13.54
CA ALA A 328 4.11 34.19 -13.44
C ALA A 328 4.44 33.20 -14.55
N GLU A 329 4.05 31.93 -14.35
CA GLU A 329 4.15 30.90 -15.40
C GLU A 329 3.33 31.31 -16.64
N GLU A 330 2.11 31.82 -16.41
CA GLU A 330 1.14 32.22 -17.45
C GLU A 330 1.68 33.30 -18.40
N ASP A 331 2.62 34.13 -17.95
CA ASP A 331 3.21 35.18 -18.78
C ASP A 331 4.15 34.60 -19.86
N HIS A 332 4.56 33.33 -19.73
CA HIS A 332 5.58 32.69 -20.56
C HIS A 332 5.05 31.51 -21.39
N ASP A 333 3.73 31.27 -21.40
CA ASP A 333 3.07 30.21 -22.16
C ASP A 333 2.93 30.50 -23.67
#